data_AF-A0A815K215-F1
#
_entry.id   AF-A0A815K215-F1
#
_cell.length_a   1.000
_cell.length_b   1.000
_cell.length_c   1.000
_cell.angle_alpha   90.00
_cell.angle_beta   90.00
_cell.angle_gamma   90.00
#
_symmetry.space_group_name_H-M   'P 1'
#
loop_
_entity.id
_entity.type
_entity.pdbx_description
1 polymer ?
#
loop_
_entity_poly.entity_id
_entity_poly.type
_entity_poly.pdbx_seq_one_letter_code
_entity_poly.pdbx_strand_id
1 'polypeptide(L)'
;MIGYKGTTAPTSYRQYMPNKPTKRGFKVWTRCGVSAFVYEMNLYYGASKAATVDTSLLDSSLKRALRTTTTTATMPNENQSFDDQRQSLLKDYGASGMVVLDLIKDVPVGTSIYVDNYFASTKLDL
;
A
#
# COMPACT_ATOMS: atom_id res chain seq x y z
N MET A 1 -6.35 -12.80 -7.34
CA MET A 1 -7.28 -12.78 -6.19
C MET A 1 -7.11 -14.08 -5.44
N ILE A 2 -6.94 -14.01 -4.13
CA ILE A 2 -6.87 -15.18 -3.26
C ILE A 2 -8.27 -15.45 -2.75
N GLY A 3 -8.88 -16.57 -3.14
CA GLY A 3 -10.25 -16.91 -2.76
C GLY A 3 -10.39 -17.06 -1.25
N TYR A 4 -11.35 -16.38 -0.65
CA TYR A 4 -11.63 -16.50 0.78
C TYR A 4 -13.12 -16.26 1.06
N LYS A 5 -13.77 -17.24 1.70
CA LYS A 5 -15.21 -17.22 2.02
C LYS A 5 -15.50 -17.08 3.51
N GLY A 6 -14.47 -17.09 4.36
CA GLY A 6 -14.62 -17.05 5.82
C GLY A 6 -15.07 -15.67 6.35
N THR A 7 -15.34 -15.65 7.66
CA THR A 7 -15.77 -14.47 8.43
C THR A 7 -14.71 -13.96 9.39
N THR A 8 -13.60 -14.69 9.57
CA THR A 8 -12.54 -14.32 10.53
C THR A 8 -11.74 -13.11 10.09
N ALA A 9 -11.57 -12.89 8.78
CA ALA A 9 -10.89 -11.70 8.28
C ALA A 9 -11.81 -10.47 8.28
N PRO A 10 -11.28 -9.26 8.59
CA PRO A 10 -12.02 -8.01 8.51
C PRO A 10 -12.73 -7.84 7.15
N THR A 11 -13.92 -7.26 7.17
CA THR A 11 -14.70 -7.01 5.94
C THR A 11 -14.00 -6.04 5.00
N SER A 12 -13.21 -5.09 5.51
CA SER A 12 -12.45 -4.12 4.72
C SER A 12 -11.42 -4.74 3.78
N TYR A 13 -10.81 -5.86 4.17
CA TYR A 13 -9.81 -6.56 3.36
C TYR A 13 -10.41 -7.51 2.32
N ARG A 14 -11.69 -7.85 2.47
CA ARG A 14 -12.40 -8.75 1.54
C ARG A 14 -12.94 -7.94 0.37
N GLN A 15 -12.35 -8.14 -0.79
CA GLN A 15 -12.82 -7.53 -2.03
C GLN A 15 -13.77 -8.46 -2.78
N TYR A 16 -14.85 -7.89 -3.29
CA TYR A 16 -15.71 -8.53 -4.29
C TYR A 16 -15.29 -8.07 -5.70
N MET A 17 -15.09 -9.01 -6.64
CA MET A 17 -14.82 -8.75 -8.06
C MET A 17 -15.67 -9.71 -8.92
N PRO A 18 -16.75 -9.24 -9.58
CA PRO A 18 -17.74 -10.11 -10.23
C PRO A 18 -17.18 -10.91 -11.41
N ASN A 19 -16.21 -10.36 -12.12
CA ASN A 19 -15.62 -10.94 -13.33
C ASN A 19 -14.42 -11.86 -13.05
N LYS A 20 -14.16 -12.23 -11.79
CA LYS A 20 -13.12 -13.18 -11.41
C LYS A 20 -13.73 -14.56 -11.09
N PRO A 21 -13.04 -15.68 -11.40
CA PRO A 21 -13.55 -17.03 -11.10
C PRO A 21 -13.92 -17.20 -9.62
N THR A 22 -13.05 -16.75 -8.73
CA THR A 22 -13.36 -16.54 -7.32
C THR A 22 -13.83 -15.09 -7.15
N LYS A 23 -15.12 -14.89 -6.85
CA LYS A 23 -15.70 -13.53 -6.79
C LYS A 23 -15.38 -12.77 -5.51
N ARG A 24 -15.07 -13.46 -4.42
CA ARG A 24 -14.81 -12.86 -3.11
C ARG A 24 -13.51 -13.40 -2.51
N GLY A 25 -12.68 -12.49 -2.02
CA GLY A 25 -11.40 -12.86 -1.42
C GLY A 25 -10.49 -11.67 -1.19
N PHE A 26 -9.18 -11.93 -1.10
CA PHE A 26 -8.16 -10.89 -0.97
C PHE A 26 -7.64 -10.47 -2.34
N LYS A 27 -7.59 -9.16 -2.57
CA LYS A 27 -6.99 -8.57 -3.77
C LYS A 27 -5.51 -8.32 -3.49
N VAL A 28 -4.66 -8.81 -4.39
CA VAL A 28 -3.20 -8.68 -4.33
C VAL A 28 -2.75 -8.17 -5.68
N TRP A 29 -1.84 -7.21 -5.68
CA TRP A 29 -1.14 -6.72 -6.85
C TRP A 29 0.28 -7.26 -6.83
N THR A 30 0.81 -7.64 -7.99
CA THR A 30 2.09 -8.31 -8.07
C THR A 30 2.87 -7.83 -9.28
N ARG A 31 4.17 -7.63 -9.13
CA ARG A 31 5.10 -7.51 -10.25
C ARG A 31 5.71 -8.87 -10.55
N CYS A 32 5.59 -9.28 -11.81
CA CYS A 32 6.14 -10.54 -12.29
C CYS A 32 7.06 -10.31 -13.50
N GLY A 33 8.06 -11.16 -13.66
CA GLY A 33 8.90 -11.18 -14.86
C GLY A 33 8.25 -11.94 -16.01
N VAL A 34 8.84 -11.81 -17.20
CA VAL A 34 8.50 -12.62 -18.38
C VAL A 34 8.72 -14.11 -18.12
N SER A 35 9.64 -14.45 -17.21
CA SER A 35 9.89 -15.79 -16.70
C SER A 35 8.82 -16.33 -15.74
N ALA A 36 7.73 -15.58 -15.52
CA ALA A 36 6.64 -15.89 -14.59
C ALA A 36 7.03 -15.93 -13.09
N PHE A 37 8.25 -15.49 -12.73
CA PHE A 37 8.61 -15.29 -11.33
C PHE A 37 8.00 -14.00 -10.77
N VAL A 38 7.44 -14.09 -9.56
CA VAL A 38 6.93 -12.95 -8.80
C VAL A 38 8.09 -12.33 -8.04
N TYR A 39 8.33 -11.03 -8.24
CA TYR A 39 9.39 -10.30 -7.54
C TYR A 39 8.85 -9.50 -6.36
N GLU A 40 7.66 -8.92 -6.52
CA GLU A 40 7.07 -8.08 -5.48
C GLU A 40 5.55 -8.25 -5.44
N MET A 41 4.98 -8.18 -4.24
CA MET A 41 3.55 -8.29 -4.00
C MET A 41 3.09 -7.22 -3.02
N ASN A 42 1.93 -6.61 -3.30
CA ASN A 42 1.29 -5.63 -2.44
C ASN A 42 -0.17 -6.02 -2.18
N LEU A 43 -0.57 -6.07 -0.90
CA LEU A 43 -1.90 -6.48 -0.47
C LEU A 43 -2.85 -5.28 -0.49
N TYR A 44 -3.99 -5.40 -1.15
CA TYR A 44 -5.02 -4.38 -1.09
C TYR A 44 -5.78 -4.47 0.23
N TYR A 45 -5.66 -3.42 1.04
CA TYR A 45 -6.25 -3.33 2.37
C TYR A 45 -7.60 -2.58 2.41
N GLY A 46 -8.25 -2.42 1.25
CA GLY A 46 -9.51 -1.68 1.14
C GLY A 46 -9.30 -0.20 0.88
N ALA A 47 -10.40 0.54 0.65
CA ALA A 47 -10.36 1.99 0.64
C ALA A 47 -10.20 2.46 2.09
N SER A 48 -9.01 2.90 2.48
CA SER A 48 -8.89 3.68 3.70
C SER A 48 -9.78 4.91 3.53
N LYS A 49 -10.88 4.97 4.29
CA LYS A 49 -11.34 6.28 4.76
C LYS A 49 -10.12 6.86 5.45
N ALA A 50 -9.61 8.01 5.00
CA ALA A 50 -8.49 8.69 5.63
C ALA A 50 -8.66 8.50 7.14
N ALA A 51 -7.79 7.70 7.73
CA ALA A 51 -7.93 7.39 9.14
C ALA A 51 -7.80 8.74 9.82
N THR A 52 -8.89 9.24 10.41
CA THR A 52 -8.74 9.91 11.68
C THR A 52 -7.87 8.95 12.45
N VAL A 53 -6.61 9.33 12.68
CA VAL A 53 -5.69 8.53 13.45
C VAL A 53 -6.33 8.45 14.83
N ASP A 54 -7.15 7.44 15.05
CA ASP A 54 -7.57 7.05 16.37
C ASP A 54 -6.33 6.42 16.96
N THR A 55 -5.50 7.28 17.55
CA THR A 55 -4.29 6.98 18.33
C THR A 55 -4.59 6.06 19.54
N SER A 56 -5.80 5.50 19.63
CA SER A 56 -6.28 4.64 20.70
C SER A 56 -5.82 3.19 20.58
N LEU A 57 -5.44 2.72 19.38
CA LEU A 57 -4.98 1.33 19.17
C LEU A 57 -3.46 1.14 19.20
N LEU A 58 -2.69 2.23 19.38
CA LEU A 58 -1.24 2.18 19.62
C LEU A 58 -0.88 2.21 21.13
N ASP A 59 -1.88 2.14 22.02
CA ASP A 59 -1.76 2.83 23.31
C ASP A 59 -1.59 1.95 24.56
N SER A 60 -1.38 0.64 24.42
CA SER A 60 -1.22 -0.24 25.60
C SER A 60 0.18 -0.79 25.80
N SER A 61 0.88 -1.15 24.72
CA SER A 61 2.21 -1.77 24.81
C SER A 61 3.36 -0.75 24.77
N LEU A 62 3.20 0.36 24.03
CA LEU A 62 4.24 1.40 23.92
C LEU A 62 4.29 2.32 25.16
N LYS A 63 3.14 2.60 25.79
CA LYS A 63 3.07 3.43 27.02
C LYS A 63 3.81 2.85 28.23
N ARG A 64 4.09 1.54 28.23
CA ARG A 64 4.86 0.89 29.30
C ARG A 64 6.38 0.97 29.05
N ALA A 65 6.80 1.06 27.78
CA ALA A 65 8.21 1.13 27.40
C ALA A 65 8.78 2.57 27.40
N LEU A 66 7.94 3.59 27.21
CA LEU A 66 8.36 5.00 27.07
C LEU A 66 8.45 5.80 28.38
N ARG A 67 8.30 5.15 29.55
CA ARG A 67 8.22 5.87 30.84
C ARG A 67 9.56 6.15 31.51
N THR A 68 10.68 6.04 30.78
CA THR A 68 12.02 6.30 31.31
C THR A 68 12.92 6.94 30.25
N THR A 69 12.65 8.19 29.88
CA THR A 69 13.64 9.26 29.59
C THR A 69 12.90 10.47 29.00
N THR A 70 12.47 11.36 29.88
CA THR A 70 12.13 12.73 29.49
C THR A 70 13.42 13.50 29.30
N THR A 71 13.82 13.76 28.06
CA THR A 71 14.65 14.92 27.72
C THR A 71 14.20 15.47 26.38
N THR A 72 13.73 16.71 26.44
CA THR A 72 13.34 17.60 25.36
C THR A 72 14.44 17.76 24.31
N ALA A 73 14.17 17.29 23.09
CA ALA A 73 14.81 17.78 21.87
C ALA A 73 13.82 17.66 20.72
N THR A 74 13.31 18.80 20.26
CA THR A 74 12.58 18.95 19.00
C THR A 74 13.58 18.71 17.87
N MET A 75 13.70 17.45 17.44
CA MET A 75 14.36 17.11 16.18
C MET A 75 13.30 17.20 15.07
N PRO A 76 13.61 17.79 13.90
CA PRO A 76 12.72 17.69 12.74
C PRO A 76 12.60 16.21 12.39
N ASN A 77 11.38 15.71 12.46
CA ASN A 77 11.08 14.29 12.36
C ASN A 77 11.09 13.92 10.88
N GLU A 78 12.15 13.27 10.37
CA GLU A 78 12.30 12.87 8.95
C GLU A 78 11.05 12.16 8.41
N ASN A 79 10.32 11.47 9.28
CA ASN A 79 9.04 10.82 9.01
C ASN A 79 7.95 11.77 8.47
N GLN A 80 7.91 13.04 8.91
CA GLN A 80 6.94 14.02 8.39
C GLN A 80 7.21 14.37 6.92
N SER A 81 8.48 14.47 6.53
CA SER A 81 8.89 14.78 5.15
C SER A 81 8.49 13.67 4.18
N PHE A 82 8.66 12.40 4.58
CA PHE A 82 8.28 11.25 3.75
C PHE A 82 6.77 11.14 3.54
N ASP A 83 5.98 11.43 4.58
CA ASP A 83 4.52 11.42 4.48
C ASP A 83 4.01 12.53 3.55
N ASP A 84 4.60 13.73 3.63
CA ASP A 84 4.25 14.85 2.75
C ASP A 84 4.58 14.55 1.28
N GLN A 85 5.74 13.95 1.02
CA GLN A 85 6.11 13.49 -0.32
C GLN A 85 5.17 12.39 -0.84
N ARG A 86 4.78 11.43 0.01
CA ARG A 86 3.85 10.38 -0.42
C ARG A 86 2.45 10.95 -0.71
N GLN A 87 2.01 11.95 0.04
CA GLN A 87 0.75 12.65 -0.22
C GLN A 87 0.78 13.45 -1.53
N SER A 88 1.88 14.12 -1.84
CA SER A 88 2.03 14.83 -3.12
C SER A 88 2.01 13.85 -4.30
N LEU A 89 2.76 12.74 -4.21
CA LEU A 89 2.74 11.68 -5.22
C LEU A 89 1.34 11.06 -5.38
N LEU A 90 0.62 10.82 -4.28
CA LEU A 90 -0.75 10.31 -4.33
C LEU A 90 -1.69 11.27 -5.07
N LYS A 91 -1.52 12.58 -4.87
CA LYS A 91 -2.28 13.62 -5.58
C LYS A 91 -1.98 13.62 -7.07
N ASP A 92 -0.73 13.39 -7.44
CA ASP A 92 -0.30 13.43 -8.83
C ASP A 92 -0.67 12.15 -9.59
N TYR A 93 -0.31 10.99 -9.07
CA TYR A 93 -0.42 9.69 -9.76
C TYR A 93 -1.70 8.92 -9.42
N GLY A 94 -2.40 9.31 -8.35
CA GLY A 94 -3.57 8.60 -7.84
C GLY A 94 -3.23 7.26 -7.17
N ALA A 95 -4.25 6.60 -6.62
CA ALA A 95 -4.06 5.36 -5.87
C ALA A 95 -3.51 4.20 -6.72
N SER A 96 -3.93 4.09 -7.98
CA SER A 96 -3.42 3.06 -8.88
C SER A 96 -1.96 3.32 -9.29
N GLY A 97 -1.59 4.58 -9.53
CA GLY A 97 -0.19 4.91 -9.85
C GLY A 97 0.77 4.70 -8.70
N MET A 98 0.35 5.00 -7.46
CA MET A 98 1.16 4.68 -6.28
C MET A 98 1.46 3.19 -6.15
N VAL A 99 0.52 2.32 -6.51
CA VAL A 99 0.75 0.87 -6.53
C VAL A 99 1.82 0.50 -7.54
N VAL A 100 1.81 1.13 -8.72
CA VAL A 100 2.84 0.89 -9.73
C VAL A 100 4.21 1.33 -9.22
N LEU A 101 4.31 2.56 -8.71
CA LEU A 101 5.57 3.10 -8.14
C LEU A 101 6.11 2.21 -7.02
N ASP A 102 5.26 1.75 -6.11
CA ASP A 102 5.64 0.85 -5.02
C ASP A 102 6.15 -0.50 -5.57
N LEU A 103 5.54 -1.04 -6.63
CA LEU A 103 5.92 -2.33 -7.23
C LEU A 103 7.19 -2.28 -8.09
N ILE A 104 7.60 -1.11 -8.58
CA ILE A 104 8.73 -0.96 -9.51
C ILE A 104 9.97 -0.32 -8.87
N LYS A 105 9.92 -0.01 -7.56
CA LYS A 105 11.00 0.68 -6.84
C LYS A 105 12.38 0.01 -7.00
N ASP A 106 12.42 -1.31 -7.15
CA ASP A 106 13.64 -2.11 -7.27
C ASP A 106 13.93 -2.56 -8.73
N VAL A 107 13.23 -1.99 -9.72
CA VAL A 107 13.39 -2.34 -11.13
C VAL A 107 14.52 -1.50 -11.75
N PRO A 108 15.50 -2.13 -12.43
CA PRO A 108 16.59 -1.38 -13.06
C PRO A 108 16.09 -0.54 -14.24
N VAL A 109 16.71 0.64 -14.39
CA VAL A 109 16.39 1.59 -15.48
C VAL A 109 16.61 0.93 -16.84
N GLY A 110 15.70 1.19 -17.77
CA GLY A 110 15.69 0.58 -19.12
C GLY A 110 14.90 -0.72 -19.23
N THR A 111 14.28 -1.18 -18.13
CA THR A 111 13.35 -2.31 -18.17
C THR A 111 11.99 -1.87 -18.70
N SER A 112 11.45 -2.56 -19.71
CA SER A 112 10.09 -2.33 -20.18
C SER A 112 9.06 -2.86 -19.17
N ILE A 113 8.15 -1.98 -18.72
CA ILE A 113 7.09 -2.31 -17.79
C ILE A 113 5.76 -2.34 -18.54
N TYR A 114 4.99 -3.42 -18.35
CA TYR A 114 3.66 -3.57 -18.93
C TYR A 114 2.61 -3.53 -17.83
N VAL A 115 1.60 -2.67 -18.00
CA VAL A 115 0.52 -2.49 -17.04
C VAL A 115 -0.85 -2.62 -17.70
N ASP A 116 -1.85 -3.05 -16.93
CA ASP A 116 -3.25 -3.06 -17.35
C ASP A 116 -3.81 -1.62 -17.39
N ASN A 117 -4.89 -1.40 -18.13
CA ASN A 117 -5.59 -0.12 -18.25
C ASN A 117 -5.96 0.49 -16.89
N TYR A 118 -6.20 -0.35 -15.87
CA TYR A 118 -6.47 0.11 -14.50
C TYR A 118 -5.31 0.93 -13.88
N PHE A 119 -4.08 0.65 -14.33
CA PHE A 119 -2.86 1.27 -13.84
C PHE A 119 -2.25 2.28 -14.83
N ALA A 120 -2.73 2.28 -16.07
CA ALA A 120 -2.27 3.21 -17.09
C ALA A 120 -2.69 4.64 -16.72
N SER A 121 -1.71 5.53 -16.59
CA SER A 121 -1.91 6.96 -16.36
C SER A 121 -0.91 7.74 -17.20
N THR A 122 -1.35 8.81 -17.85
CA THR A 122 -0.45 9.65 -18.69
C THR A 122 0.65 10.34 -17.89
N LYS A 123 0.49 10.42 -16.57
CA LYS A 123 1.53 10.95 -15.68
C LYS A 123 2.60 9.91 -15.35
N LEU A 124 2.26 8.63 -15.42
CA LEU A 124 3.22 7.53 -15.29
C LEU A 124 3.87 7.32 -16.65
N ASP A 125 4.90 8.11 -16.93
CA ASP A 125 5.77 7.89 -18.10
C ASP A 125 6.74 6.74 -17.73
N LEU A 126 6.32 5.50 -18.03
CA LEU A 126 6.97 4.23 -17.65
C LEU A 126 7.83 3.65 -18.78
#